data_AF-A0A523IUU7-F1
#
_entry.id   AF-A0A523IUU7-F1
#
_cell.length_a   1.000
_cell.length_b   1.000
_cell.length_c   1.000
_cell.angle_alpha   90.00
_cell.angle_beta   90.00
_cell.angle_gamma   90.00
#
_symmetry.space_group_name_H-M   'P 1'
#
loop_
_entity.id
_entity.type
_entity.pdbx_description
1 polymer ?
#
loop_
_entity_poly.entity_id
_entity_poly.type
_entity_poly.pdbx_seq_one_letter_code
_entity_poly.pdbx_strand_id
1 'polypeptide(L)'
;MSELHHPNYVKIWAILCVLLVISVLGPLAEIRILTLITAFGIAIVKAYLVAKNFMHLDVQPRFVLLLLGTSLAFLLLFFAGVAPDVMKAEGTGWRKPSYEYHEIEHPSEKDDEHVSH
;
A
#
# COMPACT_ATOMS: atom_id res chain seq x y z
N MET A 1 8.71 36.63 31.61
CA MET A 1 7.80 36.06 30.59
C MET A 1 8.29 34.66 30.30
N SER A 2 7.58 33.63 30.74
CA SER A 2 7.92 32.25 30.43
C SER A 2 7.62 32.00 28.96
N GLU A 3 8.67 31.85 28.16
CA GLU A 3 8.63 31.32 26.79
C GLU A 3 7.83 30.02 26.77
N LEU A 4 6.56 30.10 26.38
CA LEU A 4 5.72 28.95 26.13
C LEU A 4 6.30 28.24 24.92
N HIS A 5 7.00 27.14 25.19
CA HIS A 5 7.66 26.26 24.21
C HIS A 5 6.58 25.63 23.31
N HIS A 6 6.07 26.39 22.34
CA HIS A 6 5.08 25.91 21.39
C HIS A 6 5.72 24.81 20.54
N PRO A 7 5.20 23.56 20.57
CA PRO A 7 5.70 22.52 19.69
C PRO A 7 5.58 23.02 18.24
N ASN A 8 6.70 23.05 17.52
CA ASN A 8 6.77 23.62 16.18
C ASN A 8 6.06 22.68 15.17
N TYR A 9 4.73 22.70 15.14
CA TYR A 9 3.90 21.91 14.20
C TYR A 9 4.32 22.12 12.73
N VAL A 10 4.83 23.31 12.40
CA VAL A 10 5.36 23.65 11.07
C VAL A 10 6.58 22.79 10.70
N LYS A 11 7.45 22.46 11.66
CA LYS A 11 8.59 21.55 11.44
C LYS A 11 8.13 20.14 11.14
N ILE A 12 7.15 19.62 11.89
CA ILE A 12 6.60 18.28 11.65
C ILE A 12 5.88 18.24 10.31
N TRP A 13 5.09 19.26 9.98
CA TRP A 13 4.44 19.39 8.68
C TRP A 13 5.45 19.37 7.53
N ALA A 14 6.56 20.11 7.65
CA ALA A 14 7.62 20.11 6.64
C ALA A 14 8.24 18.71 6.47
N ILE A 15 8.50 17.98 7.57
CA ILE A 15 9.00 16.60 7.52
C ILE A 15 8.01 15.68 6.81
N LEU A 16 6.71 15.81 7.07
CA LEU A 16 5.67 15.03 6.38
C LEU A 16 5.61 15.34 4.88
N CYS A 17 5.76 16.61 4.49
CA CYS A 17 5.85 17.00 3.08
C CYS A 17 7.09 16.42 2.40
N VAL A 18 8.25 16.40 3.08
CA VAL A 18 9.46 15.77 2.54
C VAL A 18 9.28 14.26 2.38
N LEU A 19 8.73 13.57 3.39
CA LEU A 19 8.40 12.14 3.31
C LEU A 19 7.43 11.84 2.16
N LEU A 20 6.46 12.72 1.92
CA LEU A 20 5.52 12.61 0.80
C LEU A 20 6.25 12.70 -0.54
N VAL A 21 7.11 13.71 -0.72
CA VAL A 21 7.89 13.88 -1.96
C VAL A 21 8.77 12.67 -2.22
N ILE A 22 9.46 12.16 -1.20
CA ILE A 22 10.28 10.95 -1.32
C ILE A 22 9.40 9.74 -1.71
N SER A 23 8.20 9.61 -1.15
CA SER A 23 7.29 8.52 -1.49
C SER A 23 6.77 8.59 -2.93
N VAL A 24 6.64 9.78 -3.52
CA VAL A 24 6.21 9.95 -4.92
C VAL A 24 7.37 9.70 -5.89
N LEU A 25 8.60 10.05 -5.49
CA LEU A 25 9.80 9.88 -6.31
C LEU A 25 10.37 8.45 -6.24
N GLY A 26 10.21 7.74 -5.12
CA GLY A 26 10.69 6.36 -4.95
C GLY A 26 10.21 5.36 -6.02
N PRO A 27 8.92 5.36 -6.41
CA PRO A 27 8.36 4.50 -7.47
C PRO A 27 9.03 4.62 -8.84
N LEU A 28 9.78 5.70 -9.09
CA LEU A 28 10.45 5.93 -10.37
C LEU A 28 11.68 5.04 -10.58
N ALA A 29 12.14 4.33 -9.54
CA ALA A 29 13.30 3.43 -9.61
C ALA A 29 13.02 2.07 -10.30
N GLU A 30 11.83 1.86 -10.87
CA GLU A 30 11.36 0.70 -11.68
C GLU A 30 11.44 -0.70 -11.03
N ILE A 31 12.12 -0.84 -9.89
CA ILE A 31 12.27 -2.10 -9.15
C ILE A 31 11.09 -2.27 -8.19
N ARG A 32 10.09 -3.06 -8.60
CA ARG A 32 8.83 -3.30 -7.85
C ARG A 32 9.00 -3.65 -6.37
N ILE A 33 9.99 -4.46 -6.02
CA ILE A 33 10.17 -4.90 -4.63
C ILE A 33 10.73 -3.77 -3.76
N LEU A 34 11.73 -3.05 -4.28
CA LEU A 34 12.32 -1.91 -3.58
C LEU A 34 11.31 -0.78 -3.42
N THR A 35 10.47 -0.54 -4.42
CA THR A 35 9.42 0.48 -4.34
C THR A 35 8.36 0.10 -3.31
N LEU A 36 7.98 -1.18 -3.21
CA LEU A 36 7.04 -1.67 -2.20
C LEU A 36 7.59 -1.48 -0.79
N ILE A 37 8.82 -1.95 -0.52
CA ILE A 37 9.47 -1.81 0.79
C ILE A 37 9.61 -0.34 1.17
N THR A 38 10.06 0.50 0.25
CA THR A 38 10.24 1.94 0.48
C THR A 38 8.92 2.64 0.74
N ALA A 39 7.88 2.36 -0.04
CA ALA A 39 6.55 2.94 0.12
C ALA A 39 5.93 2.56 1.48
N PHE A 40 5.97 1.27 1.85
CA PHE A 40 5.48 0.81 3.16
C PHE A 40 6.30 1.37 4.32
N GLY A 41 7.62 1.42 4.20
CA GLY A 41 8.51 2.00 5.22
C GLY A 41 8.18 3.47 5.49
N ILE A 42 8.05 4.27 4.43
CA ILE A 42 7.68 5.69 4.54
C ILE A 42 6.26 5.84 5.12
N ALA A 43 5.32 5.00 4.72
CA ALA A 43 3.96 5.01 5.25
C ALA A 43 3.93 4.78 6.77
N ILE A 44 4.73 3.84 7.29
CA ILE A 44 4.85 3.58 8.73
C ILE A 44 5.43 4.79 9.47
N VAL A 45 6.52 5.38 8.97
CA VAL A 45 7.16 6.56 9.58
C VAL A 45 6.21 7.75 9.61
N LYS A 46 5.48 7.99 8.51
CA LYS A 46 4.46 9.04 8.42
C LYS A 46 3.35 8.82 9.46
N ALA A 47 2.80 7.61 9.54
CA ALA A 47 1.75 7.28 10.49
C ALA A 47 2.20 7.50 11.94
N TYR A 48 3.43 7.08 12.28
CA TYR A 48 4.02 7.32 13.60
C TYR A 48 4.16 8.81 13.93
N LEU A 49 4.69 9.61 12.99
CA LEU A 49 4.83 11.06 13.17
C LEU A 49 3.48 11.75 13.37
N VAL A 50 2.45 11.35 12.63
CA VAL A 50 1.09 11.88 12.79
C VAL A 50 0.50 11.50 14.14
N ALA A 51 0.60 10.23 14.53
CA ALA A 51 0.11 9.73 15.80
C ALA A 51 0.80 10.41 17.00
N LYS A 52 2.12 10.58 16.94
CA LYS A 52 2.88 11.22 18.03
C LYS A 52 2.61 12.72 18.13
N ASN A 53 2.64 13.45 17.01
CA ASN A 53 2.67 14.91 17.02
C ASN A 53 1.29 15.56 16.83
N PHE A 54 0.42 14.99 15.99
CA PHE A 54 -0.90 15.56 15.71
C PHE A 54 -2.01 14.95 16.57
N MET A 55 -1.89 13.68 16.96
CA MET A 55 -2.85 13.04 17.88
C MET A 55 -2.46 13.18 19.36
N HIS A 56 -1.30 13.80 19.66
CA HIS A 56 -0.82 14.07 21.03
C HIS A 56 -0.81 12.83 21.94
N LEU A 57 -0.53 11.66 21.36
CA LEU A 57 -0.53 10.39 22.09
C LEU A 57 0.58 10.29 23.15
N ASP A 58 1.58 11.17 23.10
CA ASP A 58 2.67 11.24 24.09
C ASP A 58 2.20 11.82 25.43
N VAL A 59 1.16 12.66 25.43
CA VAL A 59 0.60 13.32 26.63
C VAL A 59 -0.63 12.57 27.16
N GLN A 60 -1.25 11.72 26.34
CA GLN A 60 -2.49 11.02 26.67
C GLN A 60 -2.26 9.68 27.40
N PRO A 61 -3.26 9.19 28.15
CA PRO A 61 -3.14 7.94 28.91
C PRO A 61 -2.93 6.74 27.99
N ARG A 62 -2.16 5.75 28.46
CA ARG A 62 -1.80 4.50 27.75
C ARG A 62 -3.00 3.73 27.17
N PHE A 63 -4.20 3.97 27.71
CA PHE A 63 -5.45 3.42 27.19
C PHE A 63 -5.73 3.85 25.73
N VAL A 64 -5.38 5.07 25.32
CA VAL A 64 -5.59 5.54 23.94
C VAL A 64 -4.69 4.78 22.97
N LEU A 65 -3.44 4.51 23.36
CA LEU A 65 -2.52 3.69 22.57
C LEU A 65 -3.05 2.25 22.41
N LEU A 66 -3.63 1.71 23.49
CA LEU A 66 -4.25 0.39 23.48
C LEU A 66 -5.49 0.35 22.57
N LEU A 67 -6.37 1.36 22.63
CA LEU A 67 -7.55 1.46 21.76
C LEU A 67 -7.16 1.62 20.28
N LEU A 68 -6.16 2.46 19.99
CA LEU A 68 -5.62 2.60 18.64
C LEU A 68 -5.02 1.28 18.15
N GLY A 69 -4.25 0.60 18.99
CA GLY A 69 -3.66 -0.71 18.69
C GLY A 69 -4.71 -1.78 18.44
N THR A 70 -5.77 -1.86 19.24
CA THR A 70 -6.86 -2.82 19.04
C THR A 70 -7.67 -2.49 17.79
N SER A 71 -7.91 -1.21 17.49
CA SER A 71 -8.56 -0.79 16.24
C SER A 71 -7.75 -1.18 15.01
N LEU A 72 -6.42 -1.02 15.06
CA LEU A 72 -5.52 -1.45 14.00
C LEU A 72 -5.50 -2.98 13.87
N ALA A 73 -5.49 -3.70 15.00
CA ALA A 73 -5.55 -5.16 15.01
C ALA A 73 -6.87 -5.68 14.42
N PHE A 74 -8.01 -5.07 14.76
CA PHE A 74 -9.31 -5.40 14.17
C PHE A 74 -9.36 -5.07 12.68
N LEU A 75 -8.76 -3.97 12.24
CA LEU A 75 -8.65 -3.64 10.81
C LEU A 75 -7.85 -4.71 10.06
N LEU A 76 -6.71 -5.14 10.61
CA LEU A 76 -5.89 -6.19 10.00
C LEU A 76 -6.59 -7.55 10.02
N LEU A 77 -7.31 -7.88 11.11
CA LEU A 77 -8.09 -9.09 11.22
C LEU A 77 -9.25 -9.11 10.21
N PHE A 78 -9.97 -8.01 10.08
CA PHE A 78 -11.05 -7.85 9.10
C PHE A 78 -10.50 -7.96 7.67
N PHE A 79 -9.40 -7.26 7.37
CA PHE A 79 -8.74 -7.38 6.08
C PHE A 79 -8.31 -8.82 5.79
N ALA A 80 -7.68 -9.51 6.75
CA ALA A 80 -7.27 -10.91 6.59
C ALA A 80 -8.47 -11.86 6.41
N GLY A 81 -9.62 -11.56 7.04
CA GLY A 81 -10.85 -12.33 6.90
C GLY A 81 -11.52 -12.16 5.53
N VAL A 82 -11.49 -10.94 4.96
CA VAL A 82 -12.12 -10.62 3.66
C VAL A 82 -11.15 -10.84 2.48
N ALA A 83 -9.85 -10.78 2.70
CA ALA A 83 -8.82 -10.98 1.68
C ALA A 83 -9.01 -12.27 0.86
N PRO A 84 -9.16 -13.47 1.46
CA PRO A 84 -9.32 -14.70 0.66
C PRO A 84 -10.64 -14.74 -0.13
N ASP A 85 -11.65 -13.98 0.29
CA ASP A 85 -12.95 -13.87 -0.39
C ASP A 85 -12.84 -12.96 -1.62
N VAL A 86 -12.25 -11.78 -1.47
CA VAL A 86 -12.09 -10.80 -2.57
C VAL A 86 -10.97 -11.17 -3.55
N MET A 87 -9.87 -11.77 -3.07
CA MET A 87 -8.69 -12.06 -3.89
C MET A 87 -8.81 -13.34 -4.72
N LYS A 88 -9.89 -14.11 -4.55
CA LYS A 88 -10.19 -15.25 -5.43
C LYS A 88 -10.80 -14.76 -6.73
N ALA A 89 -10.04 -14.88 -7.82
CA ALA A 89 -10.51 -14.64 -9.19
C ALA A 89 -11.43 -15.76 -9.73
N GLU A 90 -11.73 -16.78 -8.91
CA GLU A 90 -12.48 -17.97 -9.26
C GLU A 90 -13.63 -18.18 -8.27
N GLY A 91 -14.85 -17.91 -8.73
CA GLY A 91 -16.09 -18.18 -8.01
C GLY A 91 -16.88 -19.32 -8.64
N THR A 92 -17.54 -20.13 -7.80
CA THR A 92 -18.46 -21.19 -8.22
C THR A 92 -19.72 -20.59 -8.84
N GLY A 93 -19.69 -20.27 -10.14
CA GLY A 93 -20.85 -19.85 -10.91
C GLY A 93 -20.59 -18.84 -12.03
N TRP A 94 -19.43 -18.20 -12.05
CA TRP A 94 -19.11 -17.19 -13.08
C TRP A 94 -18.41 -17.84 -14.27
N ARG A 95 -19.17 -18.10 -15.34
CA ARG A 95 -18.63 -18.43 -16.67
C ARG A 95 -18.01 -17.15 -17.26
N LYS A 96 -16.68 -17.10 -17.38
CA LYS A 96 -16.00 -16.01 -18.09
C LYS A 96 -16.48 -16.04 -19.56
N PRO A 97 -16.96 -14.93 -20.13
CA PRO A 97 -17.39 -14.89 -21.52
C PRO A 97 -16.20 -15.19 -22.45
N SER A 98 -16.44 -15.95 -23.50
CA SER A 98 -15.43 -16.59 -24.35
C SER A 98 -14.51 -15.64 -25.15
N TYR A 99 -14.76 -14.33 -25.13
CA TYR A 99 -13.94 -13.37 -25.86
C TYR A 99 -12.57 -13.10 -25.19
N GLU A 100 -12.40 -13.46 -23.92
CA GLU A 100 -11.16 -13.22 -23.17
C GLU A 100 -10.05 -14.25 -23.46
N TYR A 101 -10.34 -15.32 -24.22
CA TYR A 101 -9.34 -16.32 -24.61
C TYR A 101 -8.54 -15.96 -25.87
N HIS A 102 -8.99 -15.00 -26.68
CA HIS A 102 -8.37 -14.70 -27.97
C HIS A 102 -7.08 -13.87 -27.90
N GLU A 103 -6.67 -13.39 -26.72
CA GLU A 103 -5.40 -12.65 -26.56
C GLU A 103 -4.24 -13.52 -26.07
N ILE A 104 -4.50 -14.76 -25.62
CA ILE A 104 -3.47 -15.70 -25.15
C ILE A 104 -3.29 -16.85 -26.16
N GLU A 105 -3.28 -16.56 -27.45
CA GLU A 105 -2.77 -17.50 -28.45
C GLU A 105 -2.36 -16.71 -29.69
N HIS A 106 -1.14 -16.18 -29.66
CA HIS A 106 -0.47 -15.82 -30.90
C HIS A 106 -0.10 -17.12 -31.62
N PRO A 107 -0.60 -17.39 -32.83
CA PRO A 107 -0.11 -18.49 -33.64
C PRO A 107 1.28 -18.10 -34.12
N SER A 108 2.30 -18.65 -33.48
CA SER A 108 3.62 -18.81 -34.07
C SER A 108 3.69 -20.25 -34.58
N GLU A 109 3.33 -20.47 -35.84
CA GLU A 109 3.91 -21.55 -36.63
C GLU A 109 3.70 -21.17 -38.11
N LYS A 110 4.65 -20.40 -38.65
CA LYS A 110 4.88 -20.34 -40.09
C LYS A 110 5.83 -21.49 -40.41
N ASP A 111 5.28 -22.70 -40.49
CA ASP A 111 6.00 -23.84 -41.02
C ASP A 111 5.47 -24.15 -42.42
N ASP A 112 6.35 -23.88 -43.39
CA ASP A 112 6.61 -24.74 -44.53
C ASP A 112 5.59 -24.74 -45.68
N GLU A 113 5.50 -23.57 -46.32
CA GLU A 113 5.62 -23.53 -47.78
C GLU A 113 6.99 -24.14 -48.17
N HIS A 114 7.07 -25.47 -48.36
CA HIS A 114 7.94 -26.16 -49.34
C HIS A 114 7.89 -27.70 -49.22
N VAL A 115 7.68 -28.36 -50.37
CA VAL A 115 8.11 -29.73 -50.74
C VAL A 115 7.09 -30.87 -50.61
N SER A 116 6.23 -31.05 -51.61
CA SER A 116 6.32 -32.18 -52.60
C SER A 116 4.97 -32.54 -53.24
N HIS A 117 4.98 -32.48 -54.58
CA HIS A 117 4.34 -33.38 -55.55
C HIS A 117 2.94 -33.96 -55.29
#